data_AF-A0AF70-F1
#
_entry.id   AF-A0AF70-F1
#
_cell.length_a   1.000
_cell.length_b   1.000
_cell.length_c   1.000
_cell.angle_alpha   90.00
_cell.angle_beta   90.00
_cell.angle_gamma   90.00
#
_symmetry.space_group_name_H-M   'P 1'
#
loop_
_entity.id
_entity.type
_entity.pdbx_description
1 polymer ?
#
loop_
_entity_poly.entity_id
_entity_poly.type
_entity_poly.pdbx_seq_one_letter_code
_entity_poly.pdbx_strand_id
1 'polypeptide(L)'
;MILEIYKSWIIVLVLHELTHIFFVVLFRGKIDKVIIGNFIFLHIKKVAISPIVINCSVSFEEDKNWGIVKQALILLMPAIVNLTMGILLGYNFIFIKIFSIFIGINSLLPIPYLQTDGFLMFEELQKIYKRRKKSQQ
;
A
#
# COMPACT_ATOMS: atom_id res chain seq x y z
N MET A 1 8.41 -0.10 -26.68
CA MET A 1 9.24 0.47 -25.59
C MET A 1 8.46 1.33 -24.59
N ILE A 2 8.12 2.60 -24.86
CA ILE A 2 7.44 3.47 -23.85
C ILE A 2 6.12 2.86 -23.35
N LEU A 3 5.31 2.31 -24.26
CA LEU A 3 4.06 1.64 -23.90
C LEU A 3 4.29 0.40 -23.03
N GLU A 4 5.37 -0.35 -23.24
CA GLU A 4 5.68 -1.56 -22.46
C GLU A 4 6.16 -1.22 -21.07
N ILE A 5 6.94 -0.14 -20.94
CA ILE A 5 7.35 0.44 -19.66
C ILE A 5 6.11 0.85 -18.86
N TYR A 6 5.19 1.59 -19.50
CA TYR A 6 3.95 2.03 -18.86
C TYR A 6 3.03 0.86 -18.45
N LYS A 7 2.87 -0.15 -19.32
CA LYS A 7 2.13 -1.38 -18.98
C LYS A 7 2.75 -2.10 -17.80
N SER A 8 4.07 -2.26 -17.78
CA SER A 8 4.80 -2.91 -16.69
C SER A 8 4.61 -2.18 -15.37
N TRP A 9 4.66 -0.84 -15.39
CA TRP A 9 4.40 0.00 -14.23
C TRP A 9 2.98 -0.22 -13.67
N ILE A 10 1.96 -0.18 -14.54
CA ILE A 10 0.57 -0.41 -14.14
C ILE A 10 0.39 -1.81 -13.55
N ILE A 11 0.96 -2.84 -14.17
CA ILE A 11 0.84 -4.22 -13.71
C ILE A 11 1.36 -4.36 -12.27
N VAL A 12 2.51 -3.77 -11.97
CA VAL A 12 3.10 -3.84 -10.61
C VAL A 12 2.26 -3.08 -9.59
N LEU A 13 1.75 -1.90 -9.95
CA LEU A 13 0.86 -1.14 -9.06
C LEU A 13 -0.45 -1.88 -8.78
N VAL A 14 -1.07 -2.44 -9.81
CA VAL A 14 -2.32 -3.22 -9.65
C VAL A 14 -2.05 -4.44 -8.76
N LEU A 15 -0.94 -5.15 -8.96
CA LEU A 15 -0.59 -6.30 -8.12
C LEU A 15 -0.39 -5.92 -6.64
N HIS A 16 0.28 -4.80 -6.39
CA HIS A 16 0.49 -4.27 -5.04
C HIS A 16 -0.85 -4.12 -4.31
N GLU A 17 -1.82 -3.53 -4.99
CA GLU A 17 -3.10 -3.14 -4.40
C GLU A 17 -4.07 -4.32 -4.32
N LEU A 18 -4.01 -5.23 -5.28
CA LEU A 18 -4.67 -6.54 -5.17
C LEU A 18 -4.17 -7.32 -3.95
N THR A 19 -2.89 -7.15 -3.57
CA THR A 19 -2.35 -7.78 -2.36
C THR A 19 -2.98 -7.15 -1.11
N HIS A 20 -3.12 -5.83 -1.04
CA HIS A 20 -3.87 -5.14 0.03
C HIS A 20 -5.29 -5.72 0.16
N ILE A 21 -6.03 -5.71 -0.95
CA ILE A 21 -7.40 -6.23 -1.03
C ILE A 21 -7.47 -7.69 -0.58
N PHE A 22 -6.54 -8.53 -1.04
CA PHE A 22 -6.48 -9.94 -0.66
C PHE A 22 -6.35 -10.11 0.86
N PHE A 23 -5.45 -9.39 1.52
CA PHE A 23 -5.28 -9.49 2.98
C PHE A 23 -6.47 -8.91 3.75
N VAL A 24 -7.08 -7.82 3.26
CA VAL A 24 -8.30 -7.28 3.86
C VAL A 24 -9.44 -8.30 3.79
N VAL A 25 -9.66 -8.92 2.62
CA VAL A 25 -10.68 -9.96 2.43
C VAL A 25 -10.37 -11.20 3.27
N LEU A 26 -9.11 -11.66 3.29
CA LEU A 26 -8.64 -12.81 4.07
C LEU A 26 -8.98 -12.65 5.55
N PHE A 27 -8.83 -11.44 6.08
CA PHE A 27 -9.14 -11.13 7.47
C PHE A 27 -10.58 -10.64 7.70
N ARG A 28 -11.45 -10.73 6.69
CA ARG A 28 -12.86 -10.33 6.72
C ARG A 28 -13.05 -8.86 7.13
N GLY A 29 -12.19 -7.99 6.60
CA GLY A 29 -12.31 -6.54 6.71
C GLY A 29 -13.28 -5.94 5.71
N LYS A 30 -13.71 -4.73 6.01
CA LYS A 30 -14.45 -3.89 5.07
C LYS A 30 -13.42 -3.05 4.32
N ILE A 31 -13.61 -2.95 3.01
CA ILE A 31 -12.82 -2.05 2.18
C ILE A 31 -13.68 -0.82 1.97
N ASP A 32 -13.29 0.34 2.52
CA ASP A 32 -14.12 1.55 2.39
C ASP A 32 -14.03 2.12 0.98
N LYS A 33 -12.83 2.10 0.39
CA LYS A 33 -12.61 2.63 -0.95
C LYS A 33 -11.40 1.98 -1.60
N VAL A 34 -11.62 1.46 -2.80
CA VAL A 34 -10.55 1.10 -3.74
C VAL A 34 -10.62 2.11 -4.88
N ILE A 35 -9.59 2.95 -5.02
CA ILE A 35 -9.49 3.86 -6.17
C ILE A 35 -8.43 3.27 -7.11
N ILE A 36 -8.81 2.83 -8.31
CA ILE A 36 -7.88 2.40 -9.35
C ILE A 36 -8.07 3.33 -10.56
N GLY A 37 -7.15 4.28 -10.76
CA GLY A 37 -7.06 5.04 -12.01
C GLY A 37 -7.08 6.57 -11.88
N ASN A 38 -6.69 7.22 -12.97
CA ASN A 38 -6.62 8.66 -13.16
C ASN A 38 -8.04 9.25 -13.27
N PHE A 39 -8.70 9.53 -12.15
CA PHE A 39 -9.95 10.30 -12.12
C PHE A 39 -9.81 11.50 -11.20
N ILE A 40 -10.11 12.66 -11.78
CA ILE A 40 -10.27 13.97 -11.18
C ILE A 40 -10.86 13.85 -9.77
N PHE A 41 -10.06 14.15 -8.75
CA PHE A 41 -10.57 14.35 -7.41
C PHE A 41 -11.18 15.76 -7.34
N LEU A 42 -12.46 15.88 -7.67
CA LEU A 42 -13.25 17.08 -7.42
C LEU A 42 -13.68 17.10 -5.94
N HIS A 43 -12.74 17.42 -5.07
CA HIS A 43 -13.07 17.99 -3.77
C HIS A 43 -12.09 19.11 -3.41
N ILE A 44 -12.50 20.34 -3.76
CA ILE A 44 -12.15 21.65 -3.21
C ILE A 44 -10.66 21.83 -2.81
N LYS A 45 -9.93 22.53 -3.70
CA LYS A 45 -8.64 23.25 -3.47
C LYS A 45 -7.30 22.52 -3.60
N LYS A 46 -7.10 21.55 -4.51
CA LYS A 46 -5.77 21.31 -5.15
C LYS A 46 -5.88 20.30 -6.29
N VAL A 47 -5.50 20.71 -7.51
CA VAL A 47 -5.28 19.81 -8.64
C VAL A 47 -3.84 19.34 -8.57
N ALA A 48 -3.63 18.08 -8.21
CA ALA A 48 -2.34 17.41 -8.37
C ALA A 48 -2.47 16.41 -9.53
N ILE A 49 -1.81 16.71 -10.65
CA ILE A 49 -1.62 15.74 -11.73
C ILE A 49 -0.43 14.86 -11.28
N SER A 50 -0.72 13.70 -10.72
CA SER A 50 0.27 12.72 -10.21
C SER A 50 -0.12 11.32 -10.70
N PRO A 51 0.84 10.45 -11.06
CA PRO A 51 0.59 9.26 -11.87
C PRO A 51 -0.14 8.21 -11.02
N ILE A 52 -1.32 7.78 -11.48
CA ILE A 52 -2.09 6.62 -10.98
C ILE A 52 -1.87 6.36 -9.49
N VAL A 53 -2.55 7.13 -8.63
CA VAL A 53 -2.68 6.79 -7.22
C VAL A 53 -3.69 5.66 -7.14
N ILE A 54 -3.21 4.43 -7.00
CA ILE A 54 -4.06 3.37 -6.46
C ILE A 54 -3.95 3.49 -4.95
N ASN A 55 -5.08 3.64 -4.26
CA ASN A 55 -5.09 3.75 -2.81
C ASN A 55 -6.24 2.90 -2.28
N CYS A 56 -5.89 1.87 -1.52
CA CYS A 56 -6.81 1.08 -0.72
C CYS A 56 -6.88 1.68 0.69
N SER A 57 -7.87 2.54 0.93
CA SER A 57 -8.11 3.07 2.29
C SER A 57 -8.86 2.02 3.11
N VAL A 58 -8.20 1.48 4.13
CA VAL A 58 -8.80 0.56 5.10
C VAL A 58 -9.13 1.34 6.36
N SER A 59 -10.41 1.53 6.66
CA SER A 59 -10.87 2.06 7.95
C SER A 59 -10.74 0.98 9.00
N PHE A 60 -9.89 1.26 9.98
CA PHE A 60 -9.72 0.45 11.18
C PHE A 60 -10.68 0.87 12.31
N GLU A 61 -11.65 1.76 12.06
CA GLU A 61 -12.40 2.44 13.12
C GLU A 61 -13.66 1.71 13.61
N GLU A 62 -14.23 0.75 12.89
CA GLU A 62 -15.53 0.18 13.30
C GLU A 62 -15.53 -1.36 13.40
N ASP A 63 -15.79 -1.84 14.62
CA ASP A 63 -16.23 -3.19 15.01
C ASP A 63 -15.26 -4.36 15.19
N LYS A 64 -13.96 -4.26 14.85
CA LYS A 64 -13.05 -5.40 15.06
C LYS A 64 -11.74 -4.97 15.71
N ASN A 65 -11.37 -5.66 16.80
CA ASN A 65 -10.02 -5.67 17.36
C ASN A 65 -9.05 -6.26 16.32
N TRP A 66 -8.67 -5.44 15.33
CA TRP A 66 -7.63 -5.80 14.37
C TRP A 66 -6.31 -5.85 15.13
N GLY A 67 -5.91 -7.05 15.55
CA GLY A 67 -4.61 -7.25 16.18
C GLY A 67 -3.50 -6.70 15.28
N ILE A 68 -2.47 -6.12 15.89
CA ILE A 68 -1.31 -5.46 15.24
C ILE A 68 -0.76 -6.30 14.09
N VAL A 69 -0.72 -7.62 14.28
CA VAL A 69 -0.23 -8.58 13.27
C VAL A 69 -1.08 -8.52 12.00
N LYS A 70 -2.40 -8.43 12.09
CA LYS A 70 -3.28 -8.36 10.90
C LYS A 70 -3.12 -7.03 10.18
N GLN A 71 -3.01 -5.92 10.91
CA GLN A 71 -2.76 -4.60 10.32
C GLN A 71 -1.39 -4.56 9.63
N ALA A 72 -0.35 -5.09 10.29
CA ALA A 72 0.98 -5.20 9.72
C ALA A 72 0.99 -6.07 8.46
N LEU A 73 0.24 -7.18 8.44
CA LEU A 73 0.13 -8.04 7.28
C LEU A 73 -0.57 -7.34 6.11
N ILE A 74 -1.66 -6.60 6.36
CA ILE A 74 -2.33 -5.82 5.32
C ILE A 74 -1.36 -4.79 4.73
N LEU A 75 -0.69 -4.01 5.58
CA LEU A 75 0.15 -2.90 5.12
C LEU A 75 1.47 -3.36 4.49
N LEU A 76 2.13 -4.38 5.04
CA LEU A 76 3.51 -4.72 4.64
C LEU A 76 3.60 -5.83 3.59
N MET A 77 2.59 -6.70 3.47
CA MET A 77 2.64 -7.80 2.49
C MET A 77 2.69 -7.35 1.03
N PRO A 78 2.02 -6.27 0.61
CA PRO A 78 2.15 -5.72 -0.74
C PRO A 78 3.59 -5.34 -1.12
N ALA A 79 4.34 -4.76 -0.18
CA ALA A 79 5.76 -4.51 -0.37
C ALA A 79 6.57 -5.80 -0.48
N ILE A 80 6.29 -6.78 0.39
CA ILE A 80 6.96 -8.09 0.38
C ILE A 80 6.73 -8.81 -0.95
N VAL A 81 5.47 -8.89 -1.42
CA VAL A 81 5.10 -9.53 -2.69
C VAL A 81 5.83 -8.88 -3.86
N ASN A 82 5.88 -7.55 -3.89
CA ASN A 82 6.61 -6.82 -4.92
C ASN A 82 8.12 -7.09 -4.86
N LEU A 83 8.75 -7.07 -3.68
CA LEU A 83 10.17 -7.40 -3.55
C LEU A 83 10.46 -8.84 -4.00
N THR A 84 9.65 -9.81 -3.57
CA THR A 84 9.79 -11.21 -3.97
C THR A 84 9.62 -11.38 -5.47
N MET A 85 8.64 -10.72 -6.08
CA MET A 85 8.43 -10.72 -7.53
C MET A 85 9.65 -10.14 -8.28
N GLY A 86 10.19 -9.02 -7.78
CA GLY A 86 11.40 -8.41 -8.32
C GLY A 86 12.61 -9.35 -8.29
N ILE A 87 12.79 -10.12 -7.22
CA ILE A 87 13.90 -11.05 -7.10
C ILE A 87 13.70 -12.26 -8.02
N LEU A 88 12.51 -12.87 -8.01
CA LEU A 88 12.25 -14.15 -8.67
C LEU A 88 12.00 -14.07 -10.18
N LEU A 89 11.57 -12.92 -10.71
CA LEU A 89 11.34 -12.78 -12.15
C LEU A 89 12.66 -12.87 -12.94
N GLY A 90 12.61 -13.64 -14.04
CA GLY A 90 13.71 -13.74 -15.01
C GLY A 90 13.92 -12.47 -15.82
N TYR A 91 15.07 -12.37 -16.50
CA TYR A 91 15.49 -11.18 -17.25
C TYR A 91 14.55 -10.77 -18.40
N ASN A 92 13.71 -11.69 -18.89
CA ASN A 92 12.69 -11.40 -19.91
C ASN A 92 11.64 -10.37 -19.44
N PHE A 93 11.53 -10.13 -18.12
CA PHE A 93 10.58 -9.18 -17.52
C PHE A 93 11.30 -8.03 -16.79
N ILE A 94 12.40 -7.52 -17.36
CA ILE A 94 13.29 -6.56 -16.70
C ILE A 94 12.58 -5.30 -16.16
N PHE A 95 11.60 -4.75 -16.89
CA PHE A 95 10.87 -3.57 -16.43
C PHE A 95 9.97 -3.87 -15.23
N ILE A 96 9.24 -4.99 -15.26
CA ILE A 96 8.43 -5.44 -14.12
C ILE A 96 9.35 -5.65 -12.91
N LYS A 97 10.48 -6.33 -13.10
CA LYS A 97 11.48 -6.57 -12.06
C LYS A 97 11.96 -5.29 -11.39
N ILE A 98 12.40 -4.30 -12.17
CA ILE A 98 12.87 -3.01 -11.65
C ILE A 98 11.74 -2.29 -10.90
N PHE A 99 10.54 -2.23 -11.49
CA PHE A 99 9.41 -1.55 -10.87
C PHE A 99 8.91 -2.24 -9.60
N SER A 100 8.90 -3.57 -9.56
CA SER A 100 8.55 -4.34 -8.37
C SER A 100 9.52 -4.07 -7.22
N ILE A 101 10.83 -4.03 -7.48
CA ILE A 101 11.80 -3.65 -6.46
C ILE A 101 11.60 -2.20 -6.02
N PHE A 102 11.47 -1.28 -6.98
CA PHE A 102 11.30 0.14 -6.71
C PHE A 102 10.06 0.41 -5.85
N ILE A 103 8.90 -0.11 -6.24
CA ILE A 103 7.65 0.06 -5.49
C ILE A 103 7.76 -0.62 -4.13
N GLY A 104 8.28 -1.85 -4.07
CA GLY A 104 8.45 -2.57 -2.81
C GLY A 104 9.29 -1.82 -1.77
N ILE A 105 10.42 -1.21 -2.19
CA ILE A 105 11.25 -0.39 -1.29
C ILE A 105 10.50 0.88 -0.88
N ASN A 106 9.94 1.62 -1.84
CA ASN A 106 9.30 2.92 -1.55
C ASN A 106 8.06 2.77 -0.68
N SER A 107 7.30 1.68 -0.80
CA SER A 107 6.16 1.40 0.07
C SER A 107 6.56 1.19 1.54
N LEU A 108 7.77 0.67 1.81
CA LEU A 108 8.25 0.44 3.19
C LEU A 108 8.82 1.69 3.86
N LEU A 109 9.26 2.68 3.09
CA LEU A 109 9.84 3.90 3.65
C LEU A 109 8.75 4.71 4.35
N PRO A 110 8.94 5.16 5.61
CA PRO A 110 7.93 5.93 6.33
C PRO A 110 7.91 7.39 5.85
N ILE A 111 7.38 7.61 4.66
CA ILE A 111 7.31 8.93 4.00
C ILE A 111 5.94 9.57 4.27
N PRO A 112 5.84 10.60 5.14
CA PRO A 112 4.56 11.14 5.60
C PRO A 112 3.72 11.78 4.49
N TYR A 113 4.36 12.53 3.59
CA TYR A 113 3.69 13.27 2.53
C TYR A 113 3.15 12.38 1.40
N LEU A 114 3.59 11.13 1.32
CA LEU A 114 3.11 10.14 0.35
C LEU A 114 2.15 9.11 0.96
N GLN A 115 1.89 9.15 2.28
CA GLN A 115 1.04 8.17 2.98
C GLN A 115 1.38 6.71 2.65
N THR A 116 2.68 6.44 2.54
CA THR A 116 3.24 5.10 2.28
C THR A 116 2.78 4.08 3.34
N ASP A 117 2.74 2.79 2.95
CA ASP A 117 2.40 1.69 3.86
C ASP A 117 3.27 1.69 5.12
N GLY A 118 4.58 1.95 4.97
CA GLY A 118 5.52 2.06 6.06
C GLY A 118 5.21 3.22 7.00
N PHE A 119 4.72 4.36 6.48
CA PHE A 119 4.30 5.49 7.30
C PHE A 119 3.01 5.17 8.08
N LEU A 120 2.01 4.58 7.42
CA LEU A 120 0.76 4.16 8.07
C LEU A 120 1.02 3.14 9.18
N MET A 121 1.91 2.19 8.94
CA MET A 121 2.34 1.22 9.94
C MET A 121 3.05 1.89 11.12
N PHE A 122 3.91 2.88 10.84
CA PHE A 122 4.59 3.65 11.88
C PHE A 122 3.61 4.45 12.74
N GLU A 123 2.61 5.11 12.14
CA GLU A 123 1.56 5.81 12.88
C GLU A 123 0.77 4.86 13.79
N GLU A 124 0.43 3.67 13.30
CA GLU A 124 -0.31 2.69 14.10
C GLU A 124 0.52 2.19 15.30
N LEU A 125 1.80 1.89 15.09
CA LEU A 125 2.73 1.56 16.17
C LEU A 125 2.84 2.69 17.21
N GLN A 126 2.91 3.95 16.77
CA GLN A 126 2.92 5.09 17.68
C GLN A 126 1.63 5.21 18.51
N LYS A 127 0.46 5.00 17.90
CA LYS A 127 -0.83 5.01 18.61
C LYS A 127 -0.87 3.94 19.70
N ILE A 128 -0.41 2.73 19.39
CA ILE A 128 -0.37 1.62 20.35
C ILE A 128 0.59 1.93 21.50
N TYR A 129 1.79 2.43 21.21
CA TYR A 129 2.76 2.79 22.23
C TYR A 129 2.21 3.86 23.18
N LYS A 130 1.55 4.90 22.64
CA LYS A 130 0.89 5.94 23.43
C LYS A 130 -0.25 5.38 24.30
N ARG A 131 -1.07 4.46 23.78
CA ARG A 131 -2.14 3.80 24.55
C ARG A 131 -1.60 2.96 25.70
N ARG A 132 -0.56 2.15 25.45
CA ARG A 132 0.10 1.33 26.49
C ARG A 132 0.73 2.17 27.60
N LYS A 133 1.34 3.31 27.25
CA LYS A 133 1.91 4.24 28.23
C LYS A 133 0.85 4.86 29.14
N LYS A 134 -0.35 5.17 28.61
CA LYS A 134 -1.47 5.71 29.40
C LYS A 134 -2.14 4.67 30.31
N SER A 135 -2.16 3.39 29.93
CA SER A 135 -2.72 2.32 30.77
C SER A 135 -1.83 1.89 31.94
N GLN A 136 -0.60 2.42 32.03
CA GLN A 136 0.35 2.15 33.12
C GLN A 136 0.46 3.31 34.12
N GLN A 137 -0.31 4.39 33.94
CA GLN A 137 -0.48 5.50 34.89
C GLN A 137 -1.85 5.38 35.55
#